data_AF-A0A8J8CYA2-F1
#
_entry.id   AF-A0A8J8CYA2-F1
#
_cell.length_a   1.000
_cell.length_b   1.000
_cell.length_c   1.000
_cell.angle_alpha   90.00
_cell.angle_beta   90.00
_cell.angle_gamma   90.00
#
_symmetry.space_group_name_H-M   'P 1'
#
loop_
_entity.id
_entity.type
_entity.pdbx_description
1 polymer ?
#
loop_
_entity_poly.entity_id
_entity_poly.type
_entity_poly.pdbx_seq_one_letter_code
_entity_poly.pdbx_strand_id
1 'polypeptide(L)' 'MASNSNEIINIGESLIERHPDSFTEDFEENKHRVEQLTDVEAKRVRNRIAGYITRKKKERVLQ' A
#
# COMPACT_ATOMS: atom_id res chain seq x y z
N MET A 1 -5.17 -19.70 0.99
CA MET A 1 -4.85 -18.73 -0.07
C MET A 1 -3.49 -18.12 0.22
N ALA A 2 -2.44 -18.66 -0.42
CA ALA A 2 -1.10 -18.10 -0.28
C ALA A 2 -1.09 -16.74 -1.00
N SER A 3 -0.73 -15.69 -0.27
CA SER A 3 -0.67 -14.31 -0.76
C SER A 3 0.24 -14.22 -1.99
N ASN A 4 -0.36 -14.25 -3.17
CA ASN A 4 0.33 -14.09 -4.43
C ASN A 4 0.88 -12.66 -4.48
N SER A 5 2.18 -12.50 -4.76
CA SER A 5 2.84 -11.19 -4.75
C SER A 5 2.20 -10.19 -5.73
N ASN A 6 1.63 -10.68 -6.83
CA ASN A 6 0.94 -9.84 -7.82
C ASN A 6 -0.32 -9.17 -7.25
N GLU A 7 -1.06 -9.85 -6.38
CA GLU A 7 -2.28 -9.30 -5.77
C GLU A 7 -1.95 -8.11 -4.86
N ILE A 8 -0.86 -8.20 -4.09
CA ILE A 8 -0.37 -7.09 -3.27
C ILE A 8 -0.01 -5.88 -4.11
N ILE A 9 0.70 -6.10 -5.22
CA ILE A 9 1.14 -5.03 -6.12
C ILE A 9 -0.08 -4.36 -6.74
N ASN A 10 -1.01 -5.13 -7.31
CA ASN A 10 -2.21 -4.61 -7.95
C ASN A 10 -3.09 -3.81 -6.98
N ILE A 11 -3.27 -4.30 -5.74
CA ILE A 11 -4.03 -3.56 -4.72
C ILE A 11 -3.31 -2.25 -4.38
N GLY A 12 -1.98 -2.31 -4.16
CA GLY A 12 -1.19 -1.13 -3.86
C GLY A 12 -1.22 -0.07 -4.96
N GLU A 13 -1.12 -0.47 -6.22
CA GLU A 13 -1.24 0.44 -7.38
C GLU A 13 -2.63 1.05 -7.46
N SER A 14 -3.68 0.21 -7.37
CA SER A 14 -5.06 0.67 -7.43
C SER A 14 -5.40 1.66 -6.30
N LEU A 15 -4.83 1.46 -5.11
CA LEU A 15 -4.98 2.40 -3.99
C LEU A 15 -4.33 3.75 -4.30
N ILE A 16 -3.10 3.75 -4.84
CA ILE A 16 -2.39 4.98 -5.22
C ILE A 16 -3.13 5.72 -6.33
N GLU A 17 -3.67 5.01 -7.32
CA GLU A 17 -4.43 5.60 -8.42
C GLU A 17 -5.75 6.23 -7.95
N ARG A 18 -6.47 5.54 -7.06
CA ARG A 18 -7.76 6.04 -6.52
C ARG A 18 -7.58 7.14 -5.49
N HIS A 19 -6.48 7.13 -4.75
CA HIS A 19 -6.22 8.04 -3.64
C HIS A 19 -4.78 8.58 -3.67
N PRO A 20 -4.40 9.36 -4.71
CA PRO A 20 -3.02 9.78 -4.93
C PRO A 20 -2.45 10.63 -3.79
N ASP A 21 -3.28 11.43 -3.12
CA ASP A 21 -2.83 12.34 -2.06
C ASP A 21 -2.94 11.75 -0.65
N SER A 22 -3.54 10.56 -0.51
CA SER A 22 -3.77 9.94 0.80
C SER A 22 -2.57 9.18 1.36
N PHE A 23 -1.54 8.96 0.55
CA PHE A 23 -0.36 8.16 0.91
C PHE A 23 0.91 9.00 0.94
N THR A 24 1.76 8.71 1.91
CA THR A 24 2.99 9.45 2.22
C THR A 24 4.22 8.54 2.16
N GLU A 25 5.38 9.02 2.61
CA GLU A 25 6.60 8.20 2.75
C GLU A 25 6.68 7.47 4.10
N ASP A 26 5.70 7.68 4.99
CA ASP A 26 5.64 7.04 6.30
C ASP A 26 4.90 5.69 6.22
N PHE A 27 5.55 4.65 6.74
CA PHE A 27 4.99 3.30 6.69
C PHE A 27 3.78 3.12 7.60
N GLU A 28 3.81 3.72 8.80
CA GLU A 28 2.76 3.55 9.79
C GLU A 28 1.48 4.27 9.37
N GLU A 29 1.61 5.48 8.82
CA GLU A 29 0.50 6.20 8.20
C GLU A 29 -0.08 5.39 7.05
N ASN A 30 0.75 4.94 6.10
CA ASN A 30 0.28 4.14 4.96
C ASN A 30 -0.40 2.84 5.40
N LYS A 31 0.08 2.19 6.46
CA LYS A 31 -0.56 0.99 7.02
C LYS A 31 -1.96 1.30 7.55
N HIS A 32 -2.14 2.42 8.25
CA HIS A 32 -3.45 2.83 8.74
C HIS A 32 -4.39 3.21 7.58
N ARG A 33 -3.88 3.88 6.55
CA ARG A 33 -4.64 4.18 5.32
C ARG A 33 -5.08 2.89 4.61
N VAL A 34 -4.20 1.90 4.46
CA VAL A 34 -4.56 0.61 3.86
C VAL A 34 -5.62 -0.11 4.70
N GLU A 35 -5.56 -0.03 6.03
CA GLU A 35 -6.60 -0.59 6.91
C GLU A 35 -7.96 0.09 6.75
N GLN A 36 -7.98 1.41 6.53
CA GLN A 36 -9.22 2.16 6.32
C GLN A 36 -9.81 2.02 4.90
N LEU A 37 -8.94 1.82 3.90
CA LEU A 37 -9.31 1.80 2.49
C LEU A 37 -9.47 0.39 1.91
N THR A 38 -9.18 -0.65 2.70
CA THR A 38 -9.30 -2.05 2.27
C THR A 38 -9.82 -2.95 3.39
N ASP A 39 -10.58 -3.97 3.02
CA ASP A 39 -11.06 -5.00 3.96
C ASP A 39 -10.02 -6.12 4.18
N VAL A 40 -8.73 -5.81 4.08
CA VAL A 40 -7.65 -6.81 4.24
C VAL A 40 -7.49 -7.15 5.73
N GLU A 41 -8.06 -8.27 6.13
CA GLU A 41 -7.96 -8.79 7.50
C GLU A 41 -6.55 -9.32 7.83
N ALA A 42 -5.83 -9.83 6.82
CA ALA A 42 -4.54 -10.44 7.03
C ALA A 42 -3.44 -9.39 7.26
N LYS A 43 -2.99 -9.24 8.52
CA LYS A 43 -1.88 -8.35 8.94
C LYS A 43 -0.66 -8.42 8.03
N ARG A 44 -0.25 -9.64 7.61
CA ARG A 44 0.91 -9.83 6.73
C ARG A 44 0.71 -9.23 5.33
N VAL A 45 -0.50 -9.34 4.78
CA VAL A 45 -0.84 -8.79 3.46
C VAL A 45 -0.91 -7.27 3.53
N ARG A 46 -1.61 -6.73 4.53
CA ARG A 46 -1.68 -5.29 4.80
C ARG A 46 -0.30 -4.64 4.91
N ASN A 47 0.60 -5.24 5.69
CA ASN A 47 1.96 -4.73 5.84
C ASN A 47 2.74 -4.76 4.52
N ARG A 48 2.55 -5.79 3.67
CA ARG A 48 3.19 -5.86 2.35
C ARG A 48 2.66 -4.78 1.39
N ILE A 49 1.35 -4.52 1.41
CA ILE A 49 0.72 -3.44 0.63
C ILE A 49 1.27 -2.08 1.08
N ALA A 50 1.24 -1.79 2.39
CA ALA A 50 1.76 -0.54 2.94
C ALA A 50 3.26 -0.33 2.62
N GLY A 51 4.05 -1.40 2.68
CA GLY A 51 5.46 -1.38 2.29
C GLY A 51 5.67 -1.08 0.80
N TYR A 52 4.86 -1.69 -0.08
CA TYR A 52 4.89 -1.40 -1.52
C TYR A 52 4.57 0.07 -1.80
N ILE A 53 3.50 0.60 -1.20
CA ILE A 53 3.07 1.99 -1.37
C ILE A 53 4.16 2.96 -0.90
N THR A 54 4.72 2.70 0.27
CA THR A 54 5.80 3.52 0.84
C THR A 54 7.01 3.57 -0.08
N ARG A 55 7.42 2.42 -0.64
CA ARG A 55 8.52 2.36 -1.61
C ARG A 55 8.19 3.17 -2.87
N LYS A 56 6.97 3.02 -3.41
CA LYS A 56 6.54 3.76 -4.60
C LYS A 56 6.51 5.27 -4.40
N LYS A 57 6.09 5.74 -3.23
CA LYS A 57 6.09 7.17 -2.89
C LYS A 57 7.50 7.75 -2.83
N LYS A 58 8.45 7.04 -2.20
CA LYS A 58 9.86 7.42 -2.17
C LYS A 58 10.49 7.46 -3.56
N GLU A 59 10.19 6.48 -4.42
CA GLU A 59 10.64 6.48 -5.82
C GLU A 59 10.15 7.71 -6.59
N ARG A 60 8.92 8.16 -6.33
CA ARG A 60 8.30 9.31 -7.01
C ARG A 60 8.84 10.66 -6.56
N VAL A 61 9.25 10.81 -5.30
CA VAL A 61 9.83 12.06 -4.76
C VAL A 61 11.27 12.27 -5.25
N LEU A 62 11.96 11.19 -5.64
CA LEU A 62 13.32 11.23 -6.17
C LEU A 62 13.39 11.52 -7.69
N GLN A 63 12.25 11.75 -8.35
CA GLN A 63 12.13 12.10 -9.78
C GLN A 63 11.70 13.55 -9.94
#